data_AF-A0A1E4TXN8-F1
#
_entry.id   AF-A0A1E4TXN8-F1
#
_cell.length_a   1.000
_cell.length_b   1.000
_cell.length_c   1.000
_cell.angle_alpha   90.00
_cell.angle_beta   90.00
_cell.angle_gamma   90.00
#
_symmetry.space_group_name_H-M   'P 1'
#
loop_
_entity.id
_entity.type
_entity.pdbx_description
1 polymer ?
#
loop_
_entity_poly.entity_id
_entity_poly.type
_entity_poly.pdbx_seq_one_letter_code
_entity_poly.pdbx_strand_id
1 'polypeptide(L)'
;MVWWPFGSSGNANSGRIKYDEDQIRKADAELASSIPKDLKDYLDNYEHSLTDREFKEKVQLMNDISNLNPAPSVNRAAHIPEVEEKNGSVSSDSVIESNLNAMTSITNEKENIIQSTERLSQDQLKQMREIDEYKRKNPMHIAILENCSEIQYEFINCLSNGPFFERMKGCNDKQNFYDSCLKRQSMIFKMFDYNSMTAIEEFEEIRGIADDTFNRYFKCNDDFEDNVKNKLFTKELKEKREKFYQKYEK
;
A
#
# COMPACT_ATOMS: atom_id res chain seq x y z
N MET A 1 11.79 -15.75 24.45
CA MET A 1 11.17 -16.92 23.81
C MET A 1 9.71 -16.92 24.22
N VAL A 2 8.83 -16.45 23.33
CA VAL A 2 7.39 -16.43 23.59
C VAL A 2 6.83 -17.71 22.96
N TRP A 3 6.44 -18.65 23.81
CA TRP A 3 5.75 -19.86 23.42
C TRP A 3 4.27 -19.53 23.19
N TRP A 4 3.78 -19.76 21.98
CA TRP A 4 2.34 -19.80 21.70
C TRP A 4 1.91 -21.28 21.70
N PRO A 5 0.90 -21.68 22.49
CA PRO A 5 0.44 -23.06 22.51
C PRO A 5 -0.46 -23.32 21.30
N PHE A 6 -0.02 -24.20 20.39
CA PHE A 6 -0.89 -24.84 19.41
C PHE A 6 -1.62 -26.01 20.05
N GLY A 7 -2.93 -26.11 19.80
CA GLY A 7 -3.66 -27.36 20.00
C GLY A 7 -5.10 -27.18 20.46
N SER A 8 -5.99 -26.76 19.55
CA SER A 8 -7.41 -27.07 19.70
C SER A 8 -7.95 -27.54 18.36
N SER A 9 -8.13 -28.85 18.23
CA SER A 9 -8.86 -29.49 17.15
C SER A 9 -10.34 -29.07 17.24
N GLY A 10 -10.65 -27.94 16.60
CA GLY A 10 -12.00 -27.42 16.47
C GLY A 10 -12.80 -28.27 15.49
N ASN A 11 -13.80 -28.96 16.03
CA ASN A 11 -14.87 -29.59 15.27
C ASN A 11 -15.55 -28.50 14.43
N ALA A 12 -15.42 -28.55 13.10
CA ALA A 12 -15.99 -27.60 12.17
C ALA A 12 -17.52 -27.78 12.09
N ASN A 13 -18.21 -27.36 13.15
CA ASN A 13 -19.61 -26.98 13.05
C ASN A 13 -19.63 -25.70 12.22
N SER A 14 -19.82 -25.85 10.90
CA SER A 14 -20.22 -24.77 10.01
C SER A 14 -21.61 -24.27 10.46
N GLY A 15 -21.61 -23.49 11.54
CA GLY A 15 -22.74 -22.66 11.93
C GLY A 15 -22.96 -21.67 10.81
N ARG A 16 -23.81 -22.04 9.85
CA ARG A 16 -24.33 -21.15 8.83
C ARG A 16 -25.05 -20.04 9.60
N ILE A 17 -24.38 -18.93 9.84
CA ILE A 17 -24.98 -17.71 10.39
C ILE A 17 -26.08 -17.35 9.41
N LYS A 18 -27.33 -17.65 9.78
CA LYS A 18 -28.49 -17.21 9.02
C LYS A 18 -28.60 -15.72 9.25
N TYR A 19 -28.06 -14.94 8.31
CA TYR A 19 -28.32 -13.52 8.26
C TYR A 19 -29.80 -13.35 7.93
N ASP A 20 -30.48 -12.58 8.76
CA ASP A 20 -31.88 -12.23 8.56
C ASP A 20 -32.00 -11.38 7.29
N GLU A 21 -32.86 -11.77 6.34
CA GLU A 21 -33.04 -11.05 5.06
C GLU A 21 -33.38 -9.56 5.28
N ASP A 22 -34.00 -9.25 6.42
CA ASP A 22 -34.31 -7.88 6.84
C ASP A 22 -33.06 -7.04 7.13
N GLN A 23 -31.98 -7.64 7.65
CA GLN A 23 -30.71 -6.94 7.85
C GLN A 23 -30.03 -6.60 6.52
N ILE A 24 -30.16 -7.49 5.53
CA ILE A 24 -29.61 -7.31 4.18
C ILE A 24 -30.35 -6.19 3.46
N ARG A 25 -31.69 -6.20 3.48
CA ARG A 25 -32.51 -5.13 2.88
C ARG A 25 -32.23 -3.77 3.52
N LYS A 26 -32.02 -3.72 4.83
CA LYS A 26 -31.69 -2.49 5.54
C LYS A 26 -30.31 -1.94 5.14
N ALA A 27 -29.30 -2.82 5.02
CA ALA A 27 -27.97 -2.43 4.57
C ALA A 27 -27.95 -1.92 3.12
N ASP A 28 -28.73 -2.55 2.22
CA ASP A 28 -28.86 -2.11 0.83
C ASP A 28 -29.57 -0.74 0.73
N ALA A 29 -30.57 -0.48 1.57
CA ALA A 29 -31.25 0.82 1.63
C ALA A 29 -30.35 1.94 2.20
N GLU A 30 -29.53 1.64 3.21
CA GLU A 30 -28.53 2.57 3.77
C GLU A 30 -27.39 2.88 2.78
N LEU A 31 -26.94 1.88 2.02
CA LEU A 31 -25.91 2.08 1.00
C LEU A 31 -26.44 2.87 -0.20
N ALA A 32 -27.66 2.60 -0.66
CA ALA A 32 -28.27 3.32 -1.78
C ALA A 32 -28.59 4.79 -1.45
N SER A 33 -28.76 5.14 -0.17
CA SER A 33 -29.05 6.51 0.28
C SER A 33 -27.79 7.33 0.60
N SER A 34 -26.63 6.69 0.75
CA SER A 34 -25.34 7.35 1.02
C SER A 34 -24.52 7.67 -0.24
N ILE A 35 -24.93 7.17 -1.41
CA ILE A 35 -24.30 7.50 -2.69
C ILE A 35 -24.89 8.82 -3.20
N PRO A 36 -24.07 9.87 -3.43
CA PRO A 36 -24.53 11.11 -4.04
C PRO A 36 -25.20 10.84 -5.39
N LYS A 37 -26.33 11.50 -5.66
CA LYS A 37 -27.12 11.29 -6.90
C LYS A 37 -26.26 11.38 -8.16
N ASP A 38 -25.36 12.36 -8.21
CA ASP A 38 -24.47 12.58 -9.34
C ASP A 38 -23.53 11.38 -9.60
N LEU A 39 -23.08 10.70 -8.54
CA LEU A 39 -22.24 9.51 -8.65
C LEU A 39 -23.04 8.27 -9.02
N LYS A 40 -24.29 8.17 -8.55
CA LYS A 40 -25.21 7.09 -8.94
C LYS A 40 -25.59 7.22 -10.42
N ASP A 41 -25.96 8.42 -10.86
CA ASP A 41 -26.27 8.71 -12.26
C ASP A 41 -25.04 8.54 -13.16
N TYR A 42 -23.84 8.83 -12.64
CA TYR A 42 -22.60 8.49 -13.34
C TYR A 42 -22.45 6.98 -13.50
N LEU A 43 -22.51 6.20 -12.41
CA LEU A 43 -22.33 4.74 -12.44
C LEU A 43 -23.39 4.01 -13.26
N ASP A 44 -24.65 4.43 -13.19
CA ASP A 44 -25.76 3.86 -13.96
C ASP A 44 -25.64 4.19 -15.46
N ASN A 45 -24.94 5.27 -15.82
CA ASN A 45 -24.63 5.63 -17.21
C ASN A 45 -23.20 5.26 -17.65
N TYR A 46 -22.36 4.72 -16.76
CA TYR A 46 -20.97 4.34 -17.02
C TYR A 46 -20.83 2.85 -17.38
N GLU A 47 -21.76 2.35 -18.19
CA GLU A 47 -21.58 1.10 -18.90
C GLU A 47 -20.67 1.40 -20.11
N HIS A 48 -19.35 1.28 -19.89
CA HIS A 48 -18.35 1.49 -20.95
C HIS A 48 -18.52 0.45 -22.05
N SER A 49 -19.04 0.90 -23.19
CA SER A 49 -18.73 0.34 -24.50
C SER A 49 -17.36 0.82 -24.97
N LEU A 50 -16.31 0.55 -24.18
CA LEU A 50 -14.95 0.58 -24.74
C LEU A 50 -14.76 -0.75 -25.45
N THR A 51 -14.74 -0.72 -26.76
CA THR A 51 -14.46 -1.92 -27.54
C THR A 51 -13.02 -2.38 -27.25
N ASP A 52 -12.77 -3.69 -27.25
CA ASP A 52 -11.43 -4.27 -27.00
C ASP A 52 -10.33 -3.62 -27.86
N ARG A 53 -10.70 -3.08 -29.02
CA ARG A 53 -9.84 -2.34 -29.94
C ARG A 53 -9.35 -1.02 -29.35
N GLU A 54 -10.21 -0.22 -28.73
CA GLU A 54 -9.86 1.06 -28.12
C GLU A 54 -9.03 0.89 -26.84
N PHE A 55 -9.31 -0.16 -26.08
CA PHE A 55 -8.50 -0.54 -24.93
C PHE A 55 -7.07 -0.90 -25.35
N LYS A 56 -6.93 -1.70 -26.41
CA LYS A 56 -5.63 -2.15 -26.92
C LYS A 56 -4.80 -1.00 -27.48
N GLU A 57 -5.41 -0.06 -28.20
CA GLU A 57 -4.72 1.15 -28.72
C GLU A 57 -4.18 2.02 -27.58
N LYS A 58 -4.93 2.19 -26.47
CA LYS A 58 -4.46 2.96 -25.31
C LYS A 58 -3.32 2.29 -24.54
N VAL A 59 -3.35 0.97 -24.41
CA VAL A 59 -2.25 0.22 -23.77
C VAL A 59 -0.97 0.31 -24.59
N GLN A 60 -1.09 0.26 -25.93
CA GLN A 60 0.06 0.36 -26.82
C GLN A 60 0.70 1.76 -26.79
N LEU A 61 -0.14 2.81 -26.74
CA LEU A 61 0.32 4.20 -26.59
C LEU A 61 1.10 4.43 -25.27
N MET A 62 0.70 3.79 -24.17
CA MET A 62 1.41 3.90 -22.88
C MET A 62 2.77 3.20 -22.89
N ASN A 63 2.91 2.09 -23.62
CA ASN A 63 4.19 1.40 -23.75
C ASN A 63 5.19 2.19 -24.62
N ASP A 64 4.72 2.88 -25.65
CA ASP A 64 5.58 3.69 -26.52
C ASP A 64 6.14 4.93 -25.80
N ILE A 65 5.37 5.53 -24.88
CA ILE A 65 5.83 6.65 -24.04
C ILE A 65 6.89 6.20 -23.01
N SER A 66 6.83 4.95 -22.57
CA SER A 66 7.77 4.39 -21.59
C SER A 66 9.15 4.07 -22.18
N ASN A 67 9.25 3.95 -23.52
CA ASN A 67 10.50 3.61 -24.22
C ASN A 67 11.33 4.81 -24.70
N LEU A 68 10.88 6.06 -24.46
CA LEU A 68 11.56 7.27 -24.92
C LEU A 68 12.51 7.94 -23.90
N ASN A 69 12.72 7.32 -22.73
CA ASN A 69 13.66 7.86 -21.72
C ASN A 69 14.58 6.78 -21.12
N PRO A 70 15.78 6.55 -21.66
CA PRO A 70 16.86 5.97 -20.87
C PRO A 70 17.48 7.07 -20.01
N ALA A 71 17.28 7.00 -18.70
CA ALA A 71 18.00 7.82 -17.73
C ALA A 71 19.52 7.58 -17.85
N PRO A 72 20.37 8.62 -17.70
CA PRO A 72 21.82 8.48 -17.83
C PRO A 72 22.39 7.68 -16.65
N SER A 73 23.08 6.59 -16.96
CA SER A 73 23.84 5.80 -16.01
C SER A 73 25.13 6.52 -15.61
N VAL A 74 25.21 6.93 -14.34
CA VAL A 74 26.45 7.38 -13.71
C VAL A 74 27.02 6.23 -12.89
N ASN A 75 28.17 5.69 -13.34
CA ASN A 75 29.34 5.30 -12.55
C ASN A 75 30.20 4.31 -13.34
N ARG A 76 31.45 4.68 -13.70
CA ARG A 76 32.69 4.26 -13.02
C ARG A 76 33.97 4.71 -13.76
N ALA A 77 34.98 5.01 -12.94
CA ALA A 77 36.42 4.85 -13.15
C ALA A 77 37.25 6.01 -13.77
N ALA A 78 38.09 6.54 -12.87
CA ALA A 78 39.38 7.20 -13.00
C ALA A 78 40.09 7.24 -14.38
N HIS A 79 40.60 8.43 -14.74
CA HIS A 79 41.97 8.57 -15.23
C HIS A 79 42.48 10.01 -15.08
N ILE A 80 43.61 10.16 -14.36
CA ILE A 80 44.52 11.31 -14.40
C ILE A 80 45.30 11.24 -15.73
N PRO A 81 45.53 12.38 -16.42
CA PRO A 81 46.90 12.85 -16.60
C PRO A 81 47.09 14.38 -16.47
N GLU A 82 48.37 14.71 -16.40
CA GLU A 82 49.05 15.91 -15.93
C GLU A 82 49.55 16.79 -17.11
N VAL A 83 49.87 18.06 -16.80
CA VAL A 83 50.75 19.03 -17.50
C VAL A 83 50.29 19.68 -18.84
N GLU A 84 50.10 21.01 -18.86
CA GLU A 84 51.06 21.97 -19.45
C GLU A 84 50.59 23.44 -19.37
N GLU A 85 51.46 24.26 -18.76
CA GLU A 85 51.46 25.73 -18.80
C GLU A 85 51.72 26.25 -20.22
N LYS A 86 51.06 27.36 -20.60
CA LYS A 86 51.64 28.34 -21.53
C LYS A 86 51.06 29.75 -21.32
N ASN A 87 51.97 30.66 -21.05
CA ASN A 87 51.80 32.10 -20.92
C ASN A 87 51.59 32.81 -22.28
N GLY A 88 50.89 33.96 -22.25
CA GLY A 88 50.86 35.00 -23.29
C GLY A 88 49.65 35.92 -23.09
N SER A 89 49.72 37.02 -22.34
CA SER A 89 50.16 38.36 -22.76
C SER A 89 49.52 38.87 -24.06
N VAL A 90 48.57 39.81 -23.96
CA VAL A 90 48.59 41.15 -24.61
C VAL A 90 47.44 42.00 -24.05
N SER A 91 47.79 43.25 -23.73
CA SER A 91 47.00 44.35 -23.18
C SER A 91 46.12 45.05 -24.23
N SER A 92 45.01 45.68 -23.81
CA SER A 92 44.61 47.05 -24.20
C SER A 92 43.34 47.48 -23.45
N ASP A 93 43.46 48.61 -22.76
CA ASP A 93 42.47 49.33 -21.96
C ASP A 93 41.17 49.72 -22.70
N SER A 94 40.06 49.84 -21.95
CA SER A 94 39.37 51.14 -21.81
C SER A 94 38.15 51.09 -20.85
N VAL A 95 38.21 51.91 -19.79
CA VAL A 95 37.22 52.96 -19.46
C VAL A 95 35.99 52.60 -18.58
N ILE A 96 36.07 53.10 -17.33
CA ILE A 96 35.04 53.79 -16.51
C ILE A 96 33.93 52.90 -15.93
N GLU A 97 34.06 52.43 -14.69
CA GLU A 97 33.68 53.18 -13.47
C GLU A 97 32.16 53.46 -13.41
N SER A 98 31.42 52.52 -12.81
CA SER A 98 30.21 52.80 -12.04
C SER A 98 29.67 51.53 -11.40
N ASN A 99 29.19 51.67 -10.17
CA ASN A 99 28.40 50.70 -9.39
C ASN A 99 29.15 49.76 -8.44
N LEU A 100 30.16 50.32 -7.77
CA LEU A 100 30.51 49.94 -6.39
C LEU A 100 29.41 50.46 -5.43
N ASN A 101 28.17 49.98 -5.55
CA ASN A 101 27.06 50.32 -4.63
C ASN A 101 25.90 49.30 -4.59
N ALA A 102 26.09 48.08 -5.12
CA ALA A 102 25.08 47.01 -5.03
C ALA A 102 25.51 45.80 -4.17
N MET A 103 26.69 45.86 -3.54
CA MET A 103 27.27 44.74 -2.80
C MET A 103 27.13 44.86 -1.27
N THR A 104 26.42 45.89 -0.79
CA THR A 104 26.14 46.15 0.64
C THR A 104 24.66 46.01 1.01
N SER A 105 23.80 45.58 0.08
CA SER A 105 22.38 45.26 0.36
C SER A 105 22.08 43.76 0.41
N ILE A 106 23.05 42.88 0.09
CA ILE A 106 22.85 41.42 0.08
C ILE A 106 23.25 40.76 1.42
N THR A 107 23.87 41.50 2.34
CA THR A 107 24.35 40.95 3.61
C THR A 107 23.35 41.02 4.78
N ASN A 108 22.21 41.71 4.62
CA ASN A 108 21.24 41.87 5.72
C ASN A 108 19.94 41.06 5.55
N GLU A 109 19.77 40.31 4.46
CA GLU A 109 18.63 39.38 4.29
C GLU A 109 19.00 37.90 4.50
N LYS A 110 20.29 37.57 4.61
CA LYS A 110 20.73 36.19 4.87
C LYS A 110 20.65 35.77 6.34
N GLU A 111 20.35 36.69 7.27
CA GLU A 111 20.24 36.38 8.70
C GLU A 111 18.81 36.09 9.17
N ASN A 112 17.80 36.18 8.29
CA ASN A 112 16.40 35.87 8.63
C ASN A 112 15.81 34.66 7.88
N ILE A 113 16.65 33.92 7.16
CA ILE A 113 16.32 32.59 6.60
C ILE A 113 17.15 31.52 7.34
N ILE A 114 17.23 31.63 8.66
CA ILE A 114 17.44 30.46 9.51
C ILE A 114 16.07 30.20 10.13
N GLN A 115 15.17 29.77 9.24
CA GLN A 115 13.87 29.24 9.59
C GLN A 115 14.13 28.12 10.59
N SER A 116 13.66 28.34 11.81
CA SER A 116 13.75 27.45 12.96
C SER A 116 13.59 25.98 12.58
N THR A 117 14.71 25.29 12.37
CA THR A 117 14.74 23.84 12.52
C THR A 117 14.57 23.60 14.01
N GLU A 118 13.33 23.39 14.47
CA GLU A 118 13.11 22.80 15.78
C GLU A 118 14.00 21.56 15.86
N ARG A 119 14.98 21.61 16.75
CA ARG A 119 15.86 20.47 16.99
C ARG A 119 14.98 19.40 17.61
N LEU A 120 14.60 18.41 16.80
CA LEU A 120 13.91 17.22 17.26
C LEU A 120 14.64 16.69 18.50
N SER A 121 13.88 16.38 19.55
CA SER A 121 14.47 15.82 20.76
C SER A 121 15.15 14.48 20.43
N GLN A 122 16.15 14.11 21.23
CA GLN A 122 16.81 12.81 21.08
C GLN A 122 15.80 11.64 21.12
N ASP A 123 14.73 11.78 21.89
CA ASP A 123 13.65 10.80 21.98
C ASP A 123 12.81 10.74 20.70
N GLN A 124 12.46 11.90 20.11
CA GLN A 124 11.76 11.95 18.82
C GLN A 124 12.58 11.30 17.71
N LEU A 125 13.89 11.56 17.66
CA LEU A 125 14.80 10.92 16.71
C LEU A 125 14.95 9.40 16.94
N LYS A 126 14.81 8.94 18.18
CA LYS A 126 14.80 7.50 18.48
C LYS A 126 13.50 6.86 17.98
N GLN A 127 12.35 7.46 18.29
CA GLN A 127 11.04 6.96 17.84
C GLN A 127 10.94 6.89 16.32
N MET A 128 11.36 7.95 15.61
CA MET A 128 11.36 7.94 14.13
C MET A 128 12.21 6.79 13.56
N ARG A 129 13.39 6.54 14.15
CA ARG A 129 14.24 5.40 13.74
C ARG A 129 13.59 4.05 14.00
N GLU A 130 12.92 3.90 15.14
CA GLU A 130 12.18 2.68 15.48
C GLU A 130 11.04 2.42 14.50
N ILE A 131 10.28 3.45 14.13
CA ILE A 131 9.22 3.37 13.12
C ILE A 131 9.79 3.01 11.74
N ASP A 132 10.89 3.64 11.33
CA ASP A 132 11.52 3.36 10.03
C ASP A 132 12.14 1.96 9.97
N GLU A 133 12.68 1.46 11.08
CA GLU A 133 13.14 0.08 11.20
C GLU A 133 11.97 -0.90 11.15
N TYR A 134 10.88 -0.58 11.85
CA TYR A 134 9.65 -1.37 11.82
C TYR A 134 9.07 -1.48 10.41
N LYS A 135 8.93 -0.35 9.69
CA LYS A 135 8.45 -0.31 8.30
C LYS A 135 9.27 -1.19 7.36
N ARG A 136 10.58 -1.23 7.57
CA ARG A 136 11.51 -2.07 6.78
C ARG A 136 11.37 -3.55 7.08
N LYS A 137 11.11 -3.91 8.34
CA LYS A 137 10.92 -5.31 8.76
C LYS A 137 9.53 -5.84 8.44
N ASN A 138 8.52 -4.98 8.49
CA ASN A 138 7.11 -5.32 8.29
C ASN A 138 6.54 -4.55 7.10
N PRO A 139 7.07 -4.75 5.88
CA PRO A 139 6.43 -4.19 4.71
C PRO A 139 5.06 -4.87 4.51
N MET A 140 4.15 -4.16 3.85
CA MET A 140 2.76 -4.61 3.60
C MET A 140 2.66 -6.07 3.11
N HIS A 141 3.56 -6.51 2.22
CA HIS A 141 3.53 -7.88 1.69
C HIS A 141 3.85 -8.95 2.75
N ILE A 142 4.74 -8.67 3.70
CA ILE A 142 5.04 -9.59 4.80
C ILE A 142 3.84 -9.68 5.74
N ALA A 143 3.23 -8.55 6.09
CA ALA A 143 2.04 -8.52 6.92
C ALA A 143 0.86 -9.32 6.29
N ILE A 144 0.68 -9.24 4.97
CA ILE A 144 -0.29 -10.06 4.23
C ILE A 144 0.03 -11.55 4.34
N LEU A 145 1.30 -11.92 4.12
CA LEU A 145 1.73 -13.32 4.17
C LEU A 145 1.56 -13.92 5.57
N GLU A 146 1.83 -13.14 6.61
CA GLU A 146 1.64 -13.56 8.00
C GLU A 146 0.16 -13.83 8.30
N ASN A 147 -0.76 -12.94 7.89
CA ASN A 147 -2.20 -13.15 8.07
C ASN A 147 -2.70 -14.39 7.28
N CYS A 148 -2.15 -14.68 6.10
CA CYS A 148 -2.55 -15.85 5.30
C CYS A 148 -1.73 -17.12 5.61
N SER A 149 -0.88 -17.11 6.65
CA SER A 149 0.09 -18.19 6.90
C SER A 149 -0.55 -19.52 7.27
N GLU A 150 -1.67 -19.52 8.00
CA GLU A 150 -2.41 -20.74 8.32
C GLU A 150 -2.98 -21.40 7.05
N ILE A 151 -3.56 -20.61 6.16
CA ILE A 151 -4.09 -21.07 4.87
C ILE A 151 -2.96 -21.56 3.96
N GLN A 152 -1.82 -20.86 3.97
CA GLN A 152 -0.61 -21.30 3.26
C GLN A 152 -0.16 -22.67 3.76
N TYR A 153 -0.13 -22.88 5.08
CA TYR A 153 0.21 -24.15 5.67
C TYR A 153 -0.75 -25.26 5.26
N GLU A 154 -2.07 -25.00 5.26
CA GLU A 154 -3.06 -25.98 4.78
C GLU A 154 -2.83 -26.38 3.32
N PHE A 155 -2.53 -25.41 2.46
CA PHE A 155 -2.22 -25.65 1.06
C PHE A 155 -0.97 -26.53 0.89
N ILE A 156 0.14 -26.18 1.55
CA ILE A 156 1.39 -26.95 1.51
C ILE A 156 1.19 -28.36 2.11
N ASN A 157 0.43 -28.45 3.20
CA ASN A 157 0.11 -29.72 3.83
C ASN A 157 -0.74 -30.60 2.91
N CYS A 158 -1.68 -30.03 2.15
CA CYS A 158 -2.42 -30.78 1.14
C CYS A 158 -1.47 -31.36 0.07
N LEU A 159 -0.53 -30.57 -0.45
CA LEU A 159 0.43 -31.05 -1.46
C LEU A 159 1.31 -32.21 -0.96
N SER A 160 1.65 -32.19 0.33
CA SER A 160 2.57 -33.16 0.94
C SER A 160 1.85 -34.41 1.48
N ASN A 161 0.79 -34.19 2.25
CA ASN A 161 0.12 -35.20 3.08
C ASN A 161 -1.36 -35.40 2.72
N GLY A 162 -1.90 -34.66 1.76
CA GLY A 162 -3.30 -34.72 1.38
C GLY A 162 -3.69 -36.01 0.65
N PRO A 163 -5.00 -36.23 0.44
CA PRO A 163 -5.52 -37.34 -0.35
C PRO A 163 -4.90 -37.39 -1.76
N PHE A 164 -4.63 -38.59 -2.26
CA PHE A 164 -3.98 -38.77 -3.58
C PHE A 164 -4.71 -38.03 -4.71
N PHE A 165 -6.04 -38.08 -4.74
CA PHE A 165 -6.84 -37.41 -5.76
C PHE A 165 -6.76 -35.88 -5.68
N GLU A 166 -6.70 -35.31 -4.47
CA GLU A 166 -6.56 -33.86 -4.29
C GLU A 166 -5.15 -33.40 -4.68
N ARG A 167 -4.13 -34.16 -4.30
CA ARG A 167 -2.73 -33.92 -4.69
C ARG A 167 -2.53 -33.99 -6.20
N MET A 168 -3.15 -34.96 -6.88
CA MET A 168 -3.14 -35.07 -8.34
C MET A 168 -3.77 -33.86 -9.03
N LYS A 169 -4.76 -33.23 -8.39
CA LYS A 169 -5.37 -31.98 -8.84
C LYS A 169 -4.63 -30.73 -8.36
N GLY A 170 -3.45 -30.87 -7.75
CA GLY A 170 -2.65 -29.75 -7.25
C GLY A 170 -3.26 -29.02 -6.07
N CYS A 171 -4.22 -29.62 -5.35
CA CYS A 171 -4.92 -28.97 -4.23
C CYS A 171 -5.56 -27.62 -4.61
N ASN A 172 -6.13 -27.53 -5.82
CA ASN A 172 -6.68 -26.30 -6.41
C ASN A 172 -7.59 -25.51 -5.45
N ASP A 173 -8.47 -26.15 -4.69
CA ASP A 173 -9.40 -25.44 -3.80
C ASP A 173 -8.66 -24.70 -2.68
N LYS A 174 -7.62 -25.33 -2.11
CA LYS A 174 -6.76 -24.71 -1.08
C LYS A 174 -5.87 -23.63 -1.67
N GLN A 175 -5.36 -23.85 -2.88
CA GLN A 175 -4.59 -22.84 -3.61
C GLN A 175 -5.44 -21.60 -3.91
N ASN A 176 -6.64 -21.77 -4.45
CA ASN A 176 -7.57 -20.69 -4.77
C ASN A 176 -7.97 -19.93 -3.50
N PHE A 177 -8.18 -20.63 -2.39
CA PHE A 177 -8.47 -20.00 -1.10
C PHE A 177 -7.29 -19.15 -0.60
N TYR A 178 -6.07 -19.67 -0.72
CA TYR A 178 -4.84 -18.94 -0.38
C TYR A 178 -4.67 -17.68 -1.25
N ASP A 179 -4.81 -17.80 -2.56
CA ASP A 179 -4.69 -16.68 -3.49
C ASP A 179 -5.76 -15.61 -3.22
N SER A 180 -6.98 -16.03 -2.88
CA SER A 180 -8.07 -15.15 -2.50
C SER A 180 -7.81 -14.45 -1.17
N CYS A 181 -7.21 -15.14 -0.19
CA CYS A 181 -6.71 -14.51 1.05
C CYS A 181 -5.71 -13.40 0.73
N LEU A 182 -4.68 -13.67 -0.07
CA LEU A 182 -3.66 -12.68 -0.42
C LEU A 182 -4.27 -11.44 -1.10
N LYS A 183 -5.19 -11.64 -2.04
CA LYS A 183 -5.91 -10.55 -2.73
C LYS A 183 -6.74 -9.73 -1.75
N ARG A 184 -7.49 -10.38 -0.85
CA ARG A 184 -8.39 -9.69 0.08
C ARG A 184 -7.61 -8.94 1.16
N GLN A 185 -6.58 -9.56 1.73
CA GLN A 185 -5.66 -8.89 2.65
C GLN A 185 -5.02 -7.67 1.96
N SER A 186 -4.50 -7.82 0.74
CA SER A 186 -3.93 -6.69 -0.02
C SER A 186 -4.90 -5.53 -0.19
N MET A 187 -6.18 -5.81 -0.47
CA MET A 187 -7.24 -4.80 -0.55
C MET A 187 -7.44 -4.09 0.80
N ILE A 188 -7.52 -4.84 1.90
CA ILE A 188 -7.69 -4.27 3.25
C ILE A 188 -6.53 -3.32 3.57
N PHE A 189 -5.28 -3.79 3.46
CA PHE A 189 -4.11 -2.96 3.78
C PHE A 189 -4.01 -1.70 2.91
N LYS A 190 -4.43 -1.76 1.63
CA LYS A 190 -4.53 -0.57 0.77
C LYS A 190 -5.62 0.37 1.23
N MET A 191 -6.79 -0.16 1.60
CA MET A 191 -7.92 0.64 2.08
C MET A 191 -7.58 1.42 3.36
N PHE A 192 -6.73 0.87 4.22
CA PHE A 192 -6.25 1.56 5.43
C PHE A 192 -5.01 2.42 5.19
N ASP A 193 -4.50 2.54 3.95
CA ASP A 193 -3.28 3.28 3.62
C ASP A 193 -2.06 2.84 4.45
N TYR A 194 -1.84 1.53 4.63
CA TYR A 194 -0.81 0.96 5.52
C TYR A 194 0.57 1.61 5.41
N ASN A 195 1.03 1.96 4.21
CA ASN A 195 2.34 2.58 4.00
C ASN A 195 2.45 4.02 4.56
N SER A 196 1.31 4.68 4.80
CA SER A 196 1.23 6.05 5.34
C SER A 196 1.23 6.10 6.87
N MET A 197 1.22 4.95 7.56
CA MET A 197 1.21 4.91 9.02
C MET A 197 2.47 5.53 9.61
N THR A 198 2.30 6.18 10.76
CA THR A 198 3.33 6.94 11.47
C THR A 198 3.63 6.36 12.85
N ALA A 199 2.77 5.50 13.38
CA ALA A 199 2.98 4.83 14.67
C ALA A 199 2.98 3.30 14.54
N ILE A 200 3.73 2.60 15.40
CA ILE A 200 3.83 1.13 15.37
C ILE A 200 2.48 0.49 15.72
N GLU A 201 1.75 1.11 16.64
CA GLU A 201 0.43 0.68 17.10
C GLU A 201 -0.57 0.66 15.95
N GLU A 202 -0.49 1.62 15.03
CA GLU A 202 -1.34 1.67 13.83
C GLU A 202 -1.11 0.46 12.92
N PHE A 203 0.16 0.09 12.72
CA PHE A 203 0.52 -1.07 11.89
C PHE A 203 -0.04 -2.36 12.47
N GLU A 204 0.12 -2.58 13.78
CA GLU A 204 -0.37 -3.78 14.46
C GLU A 204 -1.90 -3.85 14.50
N GLU A 205 -2.57 -2.71 14.71
CA GLU A 205 -4.04 -2.67 14.72
C GLU A 205 -4.63 -2.98 13.34
N ILE A 206 -4.06 -2.43 12.25
CA ILE A 206 -4.51 -2.76 10.89
C ILE A 206 -4.32 -4.25 10.60
N ARG A 207 -3.19 -4.84 11.02
CA ARG A 207 -2.94 -6.28 10.85
C ARG A 207 -4.02 -7.11 11.55
N GLY A 208 -4.33 -6.77 12.81
CA GLY A 208 -5.37 -7.44 13.58
C GLY A 208 -6.77 -7.25 13.00
N ILE A 209 -7.13 -6.04 12.56
CA ILE A 209 -8.40 -5.77 11.87
C ILE A 209 -8.51 -6.60 10.61
N ALA A 210 -7.44 -6.66 9.80
CA ALA A 210 -7.45 -7.37 8.54
C ALA A 210 -7.61 -8.88 8.73
N ASP A 211 -6.92 -9.46 9.71
CA ASP A 211 -7.03 -10.88 10.05
C ASP A 211 -8.41 -11.23 10.65
N ASP A 212 -8.86 -10.53 11.70
CA ASP A 212 -10.16 -10.76 12.36
C ASP A 212 -11.33 -10.65 11.37
N THR A 213 -11.34 -9.58 10.58
CA THR A 213 -12.45 -9.35 9.62
C THR A 213 -12.45 -10.39 8.53
N PHE A 214 -11.27 -10.79 8.01
CA PHE A 214 -11.19 -11.85 7.01
C PHE A 214 -11.68 -13.19 7.57
N ASN A 215 -11.13 -13.61 8.71
CA ASN A 215 -11.44 -14.88 9.34
C ASN A 215 -12.90 -14.96 9.80
N ARG A 216 -13.57 -13.84 10.07
CA ARG A 216 -15.00 -13.84 10.42
C ARG A 216 -15.90 -14.24 9.26
N TYR A 217 -15.60 -13.77 8.05
CA TYR A 217 -16.49 -13.92 6.89
C TYR A 217 -16.10 -15.07 5.97
N PHE A 218 -14.80 -15.36 5.85
CA PHE A 218 -14.26 -16.32 4.90
C PHE A 218 -13.58 -17.48 5.63
N LYS A 219 -14.12 -18.68 5.47
CA LYS A 219 -13.59 -19.95 6.00
C LYS A 219 -13.23 -20.93 4.89
N CYS A 220 -13.86 -20.81 3.72
CA CYS A 220 -13.54 -21.60 2.54
C CYS A 220 -13.64 -20.75 1.27
N ASN A 221 -13.21 -21.33 0.14
CA ASN A 221 -13.22 -20.65 -1.16
C ASN A 221 -14.64 -20.24 -1.60
N ASP A 222 -15.64 -21.07 -1.33
CA ASP A 222 -17.02 -20.81 -1.72
C ASP A 222 -17.62 -19.58 -1.04
N ASP A 223 -17.08 -19.18 0.13
CA ASP A 223 -17.53 -17.99 0.85
C ASP A 223 -17.27 -16.70 0.06
N PHE A 224 -16.33 -16.71 -0.89
CA PHE A 224 -16.07 -15.57 -1.77
C PHE A 224 -17.15 -15.37 -2.83
N GLU A 225 -17.94 -16.38 -3.14
CA GLU A 225 -19.07 -16.30 -4.09
C GLU A 225 -20.36 -15.81 -3.40
N ASP A 226 -20.40 -15.84 -2.07
CA ASP A 226 -21.54 -15.36 -1.29
C ASP A 226 -21.59 -13.82 -1.30
N ASN A 227 -22.50 -13.28 -2.10
CA ASN A 227 -22.74 -11.84 -2.22
C ASN A 227 -23.13 -11.18 -0.90
N VAL A 228 -23.84 -11.89 -0.02
CA VAL A 228 -24.27 -11.37 1.28
C VAL A 228 -23.06 -11.21 2.19
N LYS A 229 -22.23 -12.25 2.30
CA LYS A 229 -20.98 -12.18 3.08
C LYS A 229 -20.07 -11.07 2.58
N ASN A 230 -19.93 -10.93 1.27
CA ASN A 230 -19.11 -9.87 0.67
C ASN A 230 -19.62 -8.46 1.00
N LYS A 231 -20.94 -8.24 0.94
CA LYS A 231 -21.54 -6.96 1.32
C LYS A 231 -21.30 -6.64 2.80
N LEU A 232 -21.54 -7.61 3.67
CA LEU A 232 -21.35 -7.45 5.13
C LEU A 232 -19.89 -7.23 5.48
N PHE A 233 -18.97 -8.00 4.89
CA PHE A 233 -17.52 -7.80 5.03
C PHE A 233 -17.14 -6.37 4.66
N THR A 234 -17.62 -5.87 3.52
CA THR A 234 -17.27 -4.53 3.03
C THR A 234 -17.85 -3.43 3.93
N LYS A 235 -19.07 -3.63 4.45
CA LYS A 235 -19.70 -2.72 5.41
C LYS A 235 -18.90 -2.66 6.71
N GLU A 236 -18.60 -3.81 7.32
CA GLU A 236 -17.82 -3.88 8.56
C GLU A 236 -16.42 -3.26 8.37
N LEU A 237 -15.77 -3.51 7.23
CA LEU A 237 -14.45 -2.96 6.93
C LEU A 237 -14.46 -1.43 6.83
N LYS A 238 -15.50 -0.84 6.22
CA LYS A 238 -15.69 0.61 6.17
C LYS A 238 -15.88 1.20 7.57
N GLU A 239 -16.73 0.59 8.39
CA GLU A 239 -16.96 1.03 9.77
C GLU A 239 -15.68 0.95 10.62
N LYS A 240 -14.90 -0.14 10.49
CA LYS A 240 -13.60 -0.26 11.18
C LYS A 240 -12.59 0.79 10.70
N ARG A 241 -12.55 1.08 9.40
CA ARG A 241 -11.70 2.13 8.81
C ARG A 241 -12.04 3.51 9.37
N GLU A 242 -13.33 3.86 9.43
CA GLU A 242 -13.77 5.15 9.98
C GLU A 242 -13.40 5.29 11.46
N LYS A 243 -13.64 4.25 12.26
CA LYS A 243 -13.22 4.22 13.67
C LYS A 243 -11.71 4.34 13.84
N PHE A 244 -10.95 3.67 12.97
CA PHE A 244 -9.49 3.74 12.97
C PHE A 244 -9.00 5.18 12.72
N TYR A 245 -9.50 5.86 11.68
CA TYR A 245 -9.05 7.23 11.40
C TYR A 245 -9.54 8.23 12.45
N GLN A 246 -10.73 8.05 13.02
CA GLN A 246 -11.19 8.86 14.16
C GLN A 246 -10.26 8.71 15.37
N LYS A 247 -9.76 7.50 15.62
CA LYS A 247 -8.85 7.20 16.75
C LYS A 247 -7.47 7.83 16.57
N TYR A 248 -6.97 7.90 15.34
CA TYR A 248 -5.63 8.40 15.02
C TYR A 248 -5.61 9.81 14.39
N GLU A 249 -6.73 10.53 14.45
CA GLU A 249 -6.88 11.91 13.95
C GLU A 249 -6.45 12.08 12.47
N LYS A 250 -6.93 11.16 11.62
CA LYS A 250 -6.62 11.11 10.18
C LYS A 250 -7.83 11.43 9.30
#